data_AF-A0A9X3WJF7-F1
#
_entry.id   AF-A0A9X3WJF7-F1
#
_cell.length_a   1.000
_cell.length_b   1.000
_cell.length_c   1.000
_cell.angle_alpha   90.00
_cell.angle_beta   90.00
_cell.angle_gamma   90.00
#
_symmetry.space_group_name_H-M   'P 1'
#
loop_
_entity.id
_entity.type
_entity.pdbx_description
1 polymer ?
#
loop_
_entity_poly.entity_id
_entity_poly.type
_entity_poly.pdbx_seq_one_letter_code
_entity_poly.pdbx_strand_id
1 'polypeptide(L)'
;MATWVTHFRIAEAFLKKELPISKNDFLVGNIGPDCGLIGKDGKPTPPKEITHFKIDGKINADSFYQQYLQDEKELSLRAFSYYLGYYIHLVTDEKWIAFTNQKKKEKVFQEIINTPNYTPLVKRDWYGLDFLYLKNHKENIFWTTFQHITDFPEYLNFFPKGQTNKQIKNITNFYLNHTVSKDHKFIYLTPNESDEFVENTVQDVNHVLSQRMPQLV
;
A
#
# COMPACT_ATOMS: atom_id res chain seq x y z
N MET A 1 -5.08 -2.46 -6.46
CA MET A 1 -4.22 -2.01 -5.38
C MET A 1 -3.79 -3.22 -4.57
N ALA A 2 -2.54 -3.21 -4.15
CA ALA A 2 -1.96 -4.20 -3.25
C ALA A 2 -2.66 -4.15 -1.88
N THR A 3 -2.37 -5.11 -1.01
CA THR A 3 -2.92 -5.10 0.34
C THR A 3 -2.13 -4.16 1.25
N TRP A 4 -2.71 -3.75 2.39
CA TRP A 4 -2.01 -2.89 3.34
C TRP A 4 -0.76 -3.55 3.91
N VAL A 5 -0.75 -4.86 4.12
CA VAL A 5 0.47 -5.56 4.58
C VAL A 5 1.54 -5.60 3.50
N THR A 6 1.20 -5.73 2.21
CA THR A 6 2.19 -5.55 1.13
C THR A 6 2.85 -4.17 1.21
N HIS A 7 2.07 -3.10 1.38
CA HIS A 7 2.58 -1.74 1.57
C HIS A 7 3.44 -1.61 2.84
N PHE A 8 3.02 -2.20 3.97
CA PHE A 8 3.82 -2.21 5.20
C PHE A 8 5.15 -2.93 5.04
N ARG A 9 5.18 -4.05 4.32
CA ARG A 9 6.42 -4.81 4.06
C ARG A 9 7.41 -4.00 3.22
N ILE A 10 6.92 -3.31 2.19
CA ILE A 10 7.74 -2.44 1.35
C ILE A 10 8.24 -1.25 2.16
N ALA A 11 7.36 -0.56 2.90
CA ALA A 11 7.73 0.57 3.75
C ALA A 11 8.80 0.18 4.78
N GLU A 12 8.67 -0.98 5.42
CA GLU A 12 9.65 -1.47 6.39
C GLU A 12 11.02 -1.74 5.77
N ALA A 13 11.08 -2.23 4.52
CA ALA A 13 12.33 -2.41 3.80
C ALA A 13 13.08 -1.08 3.58
N PHE A 14 12.36 0.02 3.33
CA PHE A 14 12.96 1.36 3.22
C PHE A 14 13.33 1.97 4.57
N LEU A 15 12.54 1.73 5.61
CA LEU A 15 12.86 2.19 6.97
C LEU A 15 14.14 1.54 7.52
N LYS A 16 14.50 0.33 7.06
CA LYS A 16 15.76 -0.34 7.41
C LYS A 16 17.01 0.30 6.78
N LYS A 17 16.84 1.23 5.84
CA LYS A 17 17.95 1.90 5.12
C LYS A 17 18.44 3.19 5.79
N GLU A 18 17.94 3.51 6.99
CA GLU A 18 18.32 4.73 7.75
C GLU A 18 18.16 6.04 6.95
N LEU A 19 17.16 6.07 6.06
CA LEU A 19 16.83 7.27 5.29
C LEU A 19 16.51 8.46 6.23
N PRO A 20 16.82 9.70 5.85
CA PRO A 20 16.48 10.90 6.62
C PRO A 20 14.97 11.20 6.50
N ILE A 21 14.14 10.35 7.09
CA ILE A 21 12.67 10.42 7.04
C ILE A 21 12.05 10.25 8.43
N SER A 22 10.93 10.92 8.65
CA SER A 22 10.04 10.67 9.79
C SER A 22 9.34 9.32 9.60
N LYS A 23 9.64 8.37 10.47
CA LYS A 23 9.10 7.00 10.46
C LYS A 23 7.57 6.96 10.36
N ASN A 24 6.87 7.70 11.23
CA ASN A 24 5.41 7.66 11.28
C ASN A 24 4.78 8.32 10.05
N ASP A 25 5.32 9.48 9.63
CA ASP A 25 4.78 10.18 8.46
C ASP A 25 4.99 9.36 7.18
N PHE A 26 6.16 8.74 7.01
CA PHE A 26 6.43 7.83 5.88
C PHE A 26 5.54 6.58 5.87
N LEU A 27 5.35 5.97 7.03
CA LEU A 27 4.49 4.79 7.17
C LEU A 27 3.03 5.11 6.83
N VAL A 28 2.51 6.23 7.35
CA VAL A 28 1.14 6.66 7.04
C VAL A 28 1.02 7.12 5.59
N GLY A 29 2.07 7.72 5.03
CA GLY A 29 2.16 8.01 3.60
C GLY A 29 1.92 6.78 2.73
N ASN A 30 2.52 5.64 3.08
CA ASN A 30 2.32 4.36 2.39
C ASN A 30 0.89 3.78 2.48
N ILE A 31 0.00 4.42 3.25
CA ILE A 31 -1.42 4.08 3.36
C ILE A 31 -2.30 5.21 2.80
N GLY A 32 -1.74 6.40 2.59
CA GLY A 32 -2.45 7.61 2.20
C GLY A 32 -3.45 7.43 1.05
N PRO A 33 -3.09 6.81 -0.10
CA PRO A 33 -4.02 6.62 -1.21
C PRO A 33 -5.28 5.83 -0.84
N ASP A 34 -5.18 4.94 0.15
CA ASP A 34 -6.26 4.10 0.67
C ASP A 34 -7.03 4.74 1.84
N CYS A 35 -6.77 6.00 2.17
CA CYS A 35 -7.52 6.74 3.20
C CYS A 35 -8.92 7.21 2.74
N GLY A 36 -9.34 6.93 1.50
CA GLY A 36 -10.70 7.17 1.02
C GLY A 36 -11.71 6.29 1.76
N LEU A 37 -12.62 6.89 2.55
CA LEU A 37 -13.58 6.14 3.37
C LEU A 37 -14.80 5.74 2.54
N ILE A 38 -15.24 4.48 2.69
CA ILE A 38 -16.45 3.97 2.03
C ILE A 38 -17.69 4.61 2.66
N GLY A 39 -18.44 5.36 1.85
CA GLY A 39 -19.72 5.96 2.22
C GLY A 39 -20.90 4.97 2.14
N LYS A 40 -22.11 5.46 2.45
CA LYS A 40 -23.35 4.66 2.36
C LYS A 40 -23.67 4.19 0.93
N ASP A 41 -23.17 4.91 -0.06
CA ASP A 41 -23.29 4.59 -1.48
C ASP A 41 -22.28 3.51 -1.95
N GLY A 42 -21.46 2.99 -1.03
CA GLY A 42 -20.44 2.00 -1.31
C GLY A 42 -19.22 2.55 -2.03
N LYS A 43 -19.10 3.88 -2.21
CA LYS A 43 -17.98 4.52 -2.90
C LYS A 43 -17.01 5.16 -1.92
N PRO A 44 -15.70 5.14 -2.20
CA PRO A 44 -14.73 5.85 -1.40
C PRO A 44 -14.88 7.36 -1.60
N THR A 45 -14.78 8.12 -0.52
CA THR A 45 -14.65 9.59 -0.54
C THR A 45 -13.36 9.99 0.17
N PRO A 46 -12.44 10.71 -0.50
CA PRO A 46 -12.44 11.04 -1.92
C PRO A 46 -12.40 9.80 -2.84
N PRO A 47 -12.86 9.92 -4.09
CA PRO A 47 -12.80 8.84 -5.06
C PRO A 47 -11.36 8.44 -5.38
N LYS A 48 -11.18 7.19 -5.82
CA LYS A 48 -9.85 6.64 -6.15
C LYS A 48 -9.17 7.37 -7.29
N GLU A 49 -9.94 8.02 -8.16
CA GLU A 49 -9.44 8.85 -9.24
C GLU A 49 -8.60 10.00 -8.70
N ILE A 50 -9.00 10.56 -7.55
CA ILE A 50 -8.25 11.59 -6.83
C ILE A 50 -7.13 10.96 -6.01
N THR A 51 -7.44 10.00 -5.14
CA THR A 51 -6.43 9.49 -4.19
C THR A 51 -5.32 8.69 -4.86
N HIS A 52 -5.58 8.03 -5.99
CA HIS A 52 -4.56 7.28 -6.72
C HIS A 52 -4.06 8.03 -7.96
N PHE A 53 -4.32 9.34 -8.07
CA PHE A 53 -3.81 10.19 -9.14
C PHE A 53 -4.04 9.57 -10.52
N LYS A 54 -5.29 9.12 -10.77
CA LYS A 54 -5.57 8.38 -11.99
C LYS A 54 -5.69 9.33 -13.18
N ILE A 55 -4.98 9.01 -14.26
CA ILE A 55 -5.12 9.63 -15.58
C ILE A 55 -5.61 8.55 -16.54
N ASP A 56 -6.71 8.84 -17.24
CA ASP A 56 -7.39 7.88 -18.15
C ASP A 56 -7.67 6.52 -17.49
N GLY A 57 -8.07 6.56 -16.22
CA GLY A 57 -8.42 5.38 -15.42
C GLY A 57 -7.24 4.56 -14.91
N LYS A 58 -6.00 4.98 -15.17
CA LYS A 58 -4.78 4.30 -14.70
C LYS A 58 -4.08 5.15 -13.64
N ILE A 59 -3.53 4.49 -12.63
CA ILE A 59 -2.66 5.14 -11.64
C ILE A 59 -1.49 5.80 -12.38
N ASN A 60 -1.11 6.99 -11.93
CA ASN A 60 0.04 7.71 -12.46
C ASN A 60 0.88 8.24 -11.29
N ALA A 61 1.83 7.42 -10.83
CA ALA A 61 2.72 7.78 -9.73
C ALA A 61 3.62 8.97 -10.08
N ASP A 62 4.01 9.12 -11.35
CA ASP A 62 4.86 10.22 -11.82
C ASP A 62 4.19 11.59 -11.64
N SER A 63 2.89 11.70 -11.87
CA SER A 63 2.13 12.94 -11.67
C SER A 63 2.14 13.36 -10.20
N PHE A 64 2.04 12.40 -9.28
CA PHE A 64 2.18 12.67 -7.86
C PHE A 64 3.59 13.15 -7.51
N TYR A 65 4.62 12.50 -8.06
CA TYR A 65 6.01 12.90 -7.87
C TYR A 65 6.26 14.34 -8.32
N GLN A 66 5.84 14.68 -9.54
CA GLN A 66 6.00 16.03 -10.09
C GLN A 66 5.30 17.07 -9.22
N GLN A 67 4.11 16.75 -8.71
CA GLN A 67 3.32 17.70 -7.93
C GLN A 67 3.81 17.90 -6.49
N TYR A 68 4.32 16.85 -5.82
CA TYR A 68 4.57 16.89 -4.38
C TYR A 68 6.01 16.64 -3.95
N LEU A 69 6.89 16.17 -4.86
CA LEU A 69 8.24 15.73 -4.52
C LEU A 69 9.34 16.35 -5.38
N GLN A 70 9.02 16.91 -6.55
CA GLN A 70 10.02 17.51 -7.44
C GLN A 70 10.78 18.68 -6.80
N ASP A 71 10.09 19.51 -6.00
CA ASP A 71 10.66 20.67 -5.30
C ASP A 71 10.80 20.41 -3.79
N GLU A 72 11.46 19.31 -3.43
CA GLU A 72 11.56 18.81 -2.05
C GLU A 72 12.15 19.81 -1.03
N LYS A 73 12.94 20.80 -1.47
CA LYS A 73 13.64 21.76 -0.60
C LYS A 73 12.71 22.66 0.20
N GLU A 74 11.46 22.81 -0.22
CA GLU A 74 10.45 23.62 0.47
C GLU A 74 9.65 22.82 1.50
N LEU A 75 9.85 21.50 1.55
CA LEU A 75 9.08 20.62 2.43
C LEU A 75 9.73 20.49 3.81
N SER A 76 8.89 20.52 4.85
CA SER A 76 9.31 20.00 6.15
C SER A 76 9.64 18.51 6.05
N LEU A 77 10.55 18.02 6.90
CA LEU A 77 10.91 16.60 6.97
C LEU A 77 9.68 15.68 7.05
N ARG A 78 8.66 16.09 7.84
CA ARG A 78 7.44 15.32 8.03
C ARG A 78 6.58 15.24 6.76
N ALA A 79 6.38 16.37 6.08
CA ALA A 79 5.64 16.43 4.81
C ALA A 79 6.36 15.64 3.70
N PHE A 80 7.68 15.83 3.57
CA PHE A 80 8.50 15.07 2.65
C PHE A 80 8.35 13.56 2.89
N SER A 81 8.46 13.11 4.14
CA SER A 81 8.34 11.71 4.51
C SER A 81 6.97 11.13 4.12
N TYR A 82 5.90 11.86 4.42
CA TYR A 82 4.55 11.46 4.04
C TYR A 82 4.38 11.35 2.52
N TYR A 83 4.83 12.36 1.76
CA TYR A 83 4.73 12.33 0.29
C TYR A 83 5.60 11.24 -0.32
N LEU A 84 6.81 10.99 0.20
CA LEU A 84 7.63 9.88 -0.26
C LEU A 84 6.92 8.53 -0.05
N GLY A 85 6.32 8.33 1.13
CA GLY A 85 5.53 7.11 1.38
C GLY A 85 4.33 6.98 0.45
N TYR A 86 3.62 8.08 0.19
CA TYR A 86 2.49 8.13 -0.72
C TYR A 86 2.91 7.78 -2.16
N TYR A 87 4.03 8.32 -2.62
CA TYR A 87 4.60 8.01 -3.92
C TYR A 87 4.94 6.52 -4.05
N ILE A 88 5.62 5.95 -3.05
CA ILE A 88 5.98 4.52 -3.04
C ILE A 88 4.73 3.63 -3.06
N HIS A 89 3.65 4.02 -2.36
CA HIS A 89 2.37 3.32 -2.49
C HIS A 89 1.87 3.30 -3.94
N LEU A 90 1.86 4.45 -4.62
CA LEU A 90 1.38 4.53 -6.00
C LEU A 90 2.22 3.67 -6.95
N VAL A 91 3.55 3.71 -6.82
CA VAL A 91 4.46 2.86 -7.60
C VAL A 91 4.19 1.38 -7.32
N THR A 92 4.04 1.02 -6.04
CA THR A 92 3.71 -0.36 -5.62
C THR A 92 2.41 -0.84 -6.26
N ASP A 93 1.40 0.03 -6.30
CA ASP A 93 0.10 -0.30 -6.87
C ASP A 93 0.12 -0.45 -8.39
N GLU A 94 0.91 0.36 -9.10
CA GLU A 94 1.17 0.18 -10.54
C GLU A 94 1.81 -1.19 -10.81
N LYS A 95 2.82 -1.56 -10.02
CA LYS A 95 3.50 -2.86 -10.10
C LYS A 95 2.55 -4.01 -9.76
N TRP A 96 1.71 -3.85 -8.73
CA TRP A 96 0.70 -4.83 -8.34
C TRP A 96 -0.34 -5.06 -9.45
N ILE A 97 -0.78 -3.99 -10.12
CA ILE A 97 -1.70 -4.11 -11.26
C ILE A 97 -1.05 -4.89 -12.40
N ALA A 98 0.21 -4.59 -12.74
CA ALA A 98 0.95 -5.33 -13.76
C ALA A 98 1.09 -6.82 -13.39
N PHE A 99 1.54 -7.10 -12.17
CA PHE A 99 1.68 -8.45 -11.62
C PHE A 99 0.36 -9.23 -11.66
N THR A 100 -0.72 -8.67 -11.12
CA THR A 100 -2.02 -9.35 -11.11
C THR A 100 -2.63 -9.52 -12.50
N ASN A 101 -2.34 -8.63 -13.45
CA ASN A 101 -2.71 -8.82 -14.85
C ASN A 101 -1.93 -9.95 -15.52
N GLN A 102 -0.68 -10.20 -15.12
CA GLN A 102 0.06 -11.38 -15.54
C GLN A 102 -0.52 -12.66 -14.91
N LYS A 103 -0.78 -12.66 -13.59
CA LYS A 103 -1.43 -13.78 -12.88
C LYS A 103 -2.75 -14.19 -13.54
N LYS A 104 -3.55 -13.22 -13.99
CA LYS A 104 -4.81 -13.48 -14.71
C LYS A 104 -4.64 -14.38 -15.93
N LYS A 105 -3.47 -14.42 -16.57
CA LYS A 105 -3.21 -15.27 -17.76
C LYS A 105 -3.02 -16.75 -17.42
N GLU A 106 -2.79 -17.09 -16.15
CA GLU A 106 -2.61 -18.46 -15.71
C GLU A 106 -3.90 -19.27 -15.76
N LYS A 107 -3.76 -20.58 -15.99
CA LYS A 107 -4.91 -21.49 -16.13
C LYS A 107 -5.88 -21.42 -14.95
N VAL A 108 -5.36 -21.43 -13.72
CA VAL A 108 -6.18 -21.39 -12.50
C VAL A 108 -7.04 -20.11 -12.41
N PHE A 109 -6.55 -18.98 -12.95
CA PHE A 109 -7.31 -17.74 -13.02
C PHE A 109 -8.35 -17.78 -14.15
N GLN A 110 -7.96 -18.27 -15.33
CA GLN A 110 -8.83 -18.36 -16.50
C GLN A 110 -10.08 -19.23 -16.23
N GLU A 111 -9.95 -20.26 -15.39
CA GLU A 111 -11.06 -21.12 -14.98
C GLU A 111 -12.14 -20.38 -14.16
N ILE A 112 -11.81 -19.27 -13.50
CA ILE A 112 -12.74 -18.56 -12.60
C ILE A 112 -13.00 -17.10 -12.97
N ILE A 113 -12.24 -16.48 -13.87
CA ILE A 113 -12.23 -15.02 -14.09
C ILE A 113 -13.59 -14.44 -14.51
N ASN A 114 -14.40 -15.22 -15.23
CA ASN A 114 -15.74 -14.83 -15.67
C ASN A 114 -16.85 -15.36 -14.74
N THR A 115 -16.51 -15.76 -13.52
CA THR A 115 -17.45 -16.30 -12.53
C THR A 115 -17.61 -15.35 -11.33
N PRO A 116 -18.75 -15.39 -10.62
CA PRO A 116 -18.94 -14.63 -9.38
C PRO A 116 -17.91 -14.97 -8.28
N ASN A 117 -17.27 -16.14 -8.38
CA ASN A 117 -16.28 -16.62 -7.41
C ASN A 117 -14.89 -15.98 -7.60
N TYR A 118 -14.65 -15.27 -8.71
CA TYR A 118 -13.35 -14.67 -9.01
C TYR A 118 -12.82 -13.81 -7.86
N THR A 119 -13.55 -12.74 -7.54
CA THR A 119 -13.11 -11.75 -6.56
C THR A 119 -13.00 -12.35 -5.15
N PRO A 120 -13.99 -13.09 -4.62
CA PRO A 120 -13.89 -13.68 -3.30
C PRO A 120 -12.71 -14.65 -3.15
N LEU A 121 -12.48 -15.54 -4.11
CA LEU A 121 -11.41 -16.53 -4.03
C LEU A 121 -10.02 -15.89 -4.08
N VAL A 122 -9.81 -14.96 -5.03
CA VAL A 122 -8.53 -14.27 -5.18
C VAL A 122 -8.25 -13.38 -3.97
N LYS A 123 -9.24 -12.60 -3.50
CA LYS A 123 -9.07 -11.74 -2.33
C LYS A 123 -8.88 -12.53 -1.04
N ARG A 124 -9.46 -13.72 -0.91
CA ARG A 124 -9.23 -14.62 0.23
C ARG A 124 -7.76 -15.02 0.33
N ASP A 125 -7.08 -15.26 -0.78
CA ASP A 125 -5.64 -15.55 -0.77
C ASP A 125 -4.82 -14.31 -0.41
N TRP A 126 -5.14 -13.15 -1.00
CA TRP A 126 -4.40 -11.92 -0.72
C TRP A 126 -4.45 -11.54 0.77
N TYR A 127 -5.64 -11.45 1.35
CA TYR A 127 -5.78 -11.15 2.78
C TYR A 127 -5.37 -12.33 3.67
N GLY A 128 -5.53 -13.57 3.19
CA GLY A 128 -5.02 -14.75 3.88
C GLY A 128 -3.50 -14.68 4.09
N LEU A 129 -2.77 -14.20 3.09
CA LEU A 129 -1.31 -13.99 3.16
C LEU A 129 -0.96 -12.87 4.12
N ASP A 130 -1.71 -11.76 4.12
CA ASP A 130 -1.53 -10.70 5.13
C ASP A 130 -1.63 -11.25 6.56
N PHE A 131 -2.70 -12.01 6.85
CA PHE A 131 -2.92 -12.59 8.17
C PHE A 131 -1.84 -13.61 8.54
N LEU A 132 -1.45 -14.47 7.58
CA LEU A 132 -0.37 -15.44 7.79
C LEU A 132 0.95 -14.73 8.09
N TYR A 133 1.28 -13.70 7.31
CA TYR A 133 2.50 -12.92 7.45
C TYR A 133 2.55 -12.23 8.81
N LEU A 134 1.53 -11.44 9.17
CA LEU A 134 1.45 -10.74 10.46
C LEU A 134 1.37 -11.68 11.67
N LYS A 135 0.90 -12.91 11.49
CA LYS A 135 0.94 -13.93 12.54
C LYS A 135 2.38 -14.38 12.82
N ASN A 136 3.18 -14.57 11.78
CA ASN A 136 4.54 -15.08 11.87
C ASN A 136 5.61 -14.00 12.11
N HIS A 137 5.29 -12.72 11.86
CA HIS A 137 6.21 -11.58 11.96
C HIS A 137 5.67 -10.55 12.96
N LYS A 138 5.92 -10.77 14.26
CA LYS A 138 5.43 -9.89 15.34
C LYS A 138 6.24 -8.60 15.51
N GLU A 139 7.42 -8.57 14.92
CA GLU A 139 8.28 -7.41 14.76
C GLU A 139 7.81 -6.46 13.66
N ASN A 140 6.88 -6.89 12.78
CA ASN A 140 6.43 -6.08 11.65
C ASN A 140 5.91 -4.71 12.09
N ILE A 141 6.17 -3.69 11.28
CA ILE A 141 5.82 -2.29 11.51
C ILE A 141 4.33 -2.05 11.83
N PHE A 142 3.43 -2.93 11.36
CA PHE A 142 2.04 -2.91 11.76
C PHE A 142 1.88 -3.01 13.29
N TRP A 143 2.54 -4.00 13.90
CA TRP A 143 2.48 -4.29 15.33
C TRP A 143 3.27 -3.29 16.16
N THR A 144 4.45 -2.91 15.69
CA THR A 144 5.39 -2.11 16.50
C THR A 144 5.15 -0.61 16.38
N THR A 145 4.39 -0.15 15.39
CA THR A 145 4.21 1.29 15.14
C THR A 145 2.82 1.65 14.66
N PHE A 146 2.35 1.10 13.53
CA PHE A 146 1.13 1.57 12.86
C PHE A 146 -0.09 1.55 13.78
N GLN A 147 -0.34 0.44 14.47
CA GLN A 147 -1.51 0.28 15.34
C GLN A 147 -1.55 1.24 16.55
N HIS A 148 -0.42 1.87 16.88
CA HIS A 148 -0.29 2.79 18.00
C HIS A 148 -0.42 4.26 17.60
N ILE A 149 -0.57 4.55 16.29
CA ILE A 149 -0.80 5.91 15.80
C ILE A 149 -2.24 6.30 16.12
N THR A 150 -2.42 7.23 17.05
CA THR A 150 -3.73 7.70 17.53
C THR A 150 -4.11 9.08 17.00
N ASP A 151 -3.12 9.86 16.56
CA ASP A 151 -3.30 11.15 15.93
C ASP A 151 -2.31 11.37 14.77
N PHE A 152 -2.80 11.97 13.69
CA PHE A 152 -2.07 12.22 12.47
C PHE A 152 -2.70 13.41 11.72
N PRO A 153 -1.88 14.39 11.27
CA PRO A 153 -2.38 15.53 10.51
C PRO A 153 -2.73 15.14 9.07
N GLU A 154 -3.62 15.90 8.42
CA GLU A 154 -3.84 15.76 6.98
C GLU A 154 -2.82 16.61 6.21
N TYR A 155 -2.06 16.00 5.30
CA TYR A 155 -1.12 16.72 4.41
C TYR A 155 -1.74 17.08 3.06
N LEU A 156 -2.76 16.33 2.62
CA LEU A 156 -3.42 16.53 1.33
C LEU A 156 -4.81 17.12 1.55
N ASN A 157 -5.06 18.28 0.95
CA ASN A 157 -6.28 19.08 1.17
C ASN A 157 -7.58 18.38 0.72
N PHE A 158 -7.47 17.32 -0.09
CA PHE A 158 -8.64 16.52 -0.47
C PHE A 158 -9.10 15.57 0.64
N PHE A 159 -8.30 15.32 1.68
CA PHE A 159 -8.76 14.58 2.85
C PHE A 159 -9.42 15.51 3.87
N PRO A 160 -10.70 15.26 4.25
CA PRO A 160 -11.31 15.89 5.41
C PRO A 160 -10.49 15.68 6.68
N LYS A 161 -10.49 16.66 7.58
CA LYS A 161 -9.79 16.58 8.87
C LYS A 161 -10.18 15.31 9.64
N GLY A 162 -9.17 14.51 10.00
CA GLY A 162 -9.31 13.31 10.83
C GLY A 162 -9.72 12.06 10.04
N GLN A 163 -9.80 12.15 8.72
CA GLN A 163 -10.09 11.01 7.85
C GLN A 163 -8.96 9.97 7.92
N THR A 164 -7.70 10.40 7.88
CA THR A 164 -6.55 9.49 7.98
C THR A 164 -6.56 8.74 9.31
N ASN A 165 -6.81 9.43 10.43
CA ASN A 165 -6.98 8.79 11.74
C ASN A 165 -8.08 7.73 11.76
N LYS A 166 -9.21 7.99 11.09
CA LYS A 166 -10.31 7.01 10.99
C LYS A 166 -9.90 5.79 10.18
N GLN A 167 -9.14 5.97 9.10
CA GLN A 167 -8.66 4.84 8.32
C GLN A 167 -7.62 4.01 9.06
N ILE A 168 -6.68 4.63 9.78
CA ILE A 168 -5.74 3.93 10.65
C ILE A 168 -6.49 3.00 11.60
N LYS A 169 -7.53 3.52 12.29
CA LYS A 169 -8.39 2.72 13.18
C LYS A 169 -9.09 1.56 12.46
N ASN A 170 -9.62 1.78 11.25
CA ASN A 170 -10.27 0.74 10.46
C ASN A 170 -9.29 -0.40 10.11
N ILE A 171 -8.09 -0.05 9.63
CA ILE A 171 -7.05 -1.02 9.25
C ILE A 171 -6.57 -1.79 10.48
N THR A 172 -6.31 -1.10 11.59
CA THR A 172 -5.94 -1.73 12.87
C THR A 172 -7.01 -2.70 13.32
N ASN A 173 -8.28 -2.28 13.37
CA ASN A 173 -9.38 -3.15 13.75
C ASN A 173 -9.53 -4.35 12.82
N PHE A 174 -9.30 -4.18 11.52
CA PHE A 174 -9.38 -5.27 10.55
C PHE A 174 -8.35 -6.36 10.88
N TYR A 175 -7.07 -6.02 11.04
CA TYR A 175 -6.02 -7.02 11.29
C TYR A 175 -5.99 -7.56 12.73
N LEU A 176 -6.57 -6.85 13.71
CA LEU A 176 -6.72 -7.35 15.08
C LEU A 176 -7.83 -8.39 15.21
N ASN A 177 -8.90 -8.29 14.42
CA ASN A 177 -10.12 -9.08 14.61
C ASN A 177 -10.32 -10.18 13.56
N HIS A 178 -9.38 -10.35 12.63
CA HIS A 178 -9.47 -11.36 11.58
C HIS A 178 -8.25 -12.27 11.57
N THR A 179 -8.43 -13.46 11.00
CA THR A 179 -7.38 -14.46 10.84
C THR A 179 -7.64 -15.29 9.60
N VAL A 180 -6.66 -16.09 9.22
CA VAL A 180 -6.76 -17.08 8.14
C VAL A 180 -6.83 -18.48 8.76
N SER A 181 -7.61 -19.38 8.15
CA SER A 181 -7.64 -20.78 8.56
C SER A 181 -6.26 -21.43 8.37
N LYS A 182 -5.87 -22.33 9.28
CA LYS A 182 -4.64 -23.12 9.16
C LYS A 182 -4.66 -24.04 7.93
N ASP A 183 -5.85 -24.44 7.51
CA ASP A 183 -6.05 -25.34 6.36
C ASP A 183 -6.30 -24.56 5.05
N HIS A 184 -6.13 -23.23 5.06
CA HIS A 184 -6.31 -22.41 3.88
C HIS A 184 -5.25 -22.76 2.82
N LYS A 185 -5.71 -23.06 1.61
CA LYS A 185 -4.84 -23.35 0.46
C LYS A 185 -4.73 -22.11 -0.41
N PHE A 186 -3.49 -21.64 -0.58
CA PHE A 186 -3.12 -20.51 -1.42
C PHE A 186 -2.98 -20.96 -2.88
N ILE A 187 -3.99 -20.70 -3.69
CA ILE A 187 -4.09 -21.18 -5.08
C ILE A 187 -3.80 -20.05 -6.09
N TYR A 188 -4.26 -18.84 -5.78
CA TYR A 188 -4.24 -17.68 -6.66
C TYR A 188 -3.10 -16.72 -6.34
N LEU A 189 -2.58 -16.77 -5.12
CA LEU A 189 -1.33 -16.11 -4.75
C LEU A 189 -0.65 -16.92 -3.65
N THR A 190 0.54 -17.41 -3.91
CA THR A 190 1.34 -18.18 -2.95
C THR A 190 2.21 -17.27 -2.06
N PRO A 191 2.68 -17.76 -0.90
CA PRO A 191 3.62 -17.00 -0.07
C PRO A 191 4.88 -16.57 -0.83
N ASN A 192 5.48 -17.49 -1.60
CA ASN A 192 6.70 -17.21 -2.37
C ASN A 192 6.48 -16.10 -3.42
N GLU A 193 5.37 -16.15 -4.16
CA GLU A 193 5.05 -15.10 -5.13
C GLU A 193 4.81 -13.74 -4.45
N SER A 194 4.22 -13.74 -3.26
CA SER A 194 4.06 -12.50 -2.48
C SER A 194 5.39 -11.96 -1.98
N ASP A 195 6.33 -12.83 -1.61
CA ASP A 195 7.66 -12.45 -1.15
C ASP A 195 8.49 -11.89 -2.30
N GLU A 196 8.52 -12.61 -3.43
CA GLU A 196 9.15 -12.15 -4.68
C GLU A 196 8.56 -10.82 -5.16
N PHE A 197 7.24 -10.64 -5.08
CA PHE A 197 6.62 -9.37 -5.44
C PHE A 197 7.16 -8.21 -4.59
N VAL A 198 7.26 -8.39 -3.27
CA VAL A 198 7.78 -7.38 -2.35
C VAL A 198 9.25 -7.07 -2.66
N GLU A 199 10.08 -8.10 -2.80
CA GLU A 199 11.51 -7.94 -3.08
C GLU A 199 11.76 -7.21 -4.40
N ASN A 200 11.10 -7.65 -5.48
CA ASN A 200 11.21 -7.02 -6.79
C ASN A 200 10.70 -5.58 -6.77
N THR A 201 9.59 -5.31 -6.07
CA THR A 201 9.05 -3.95 -5.97
C THR A 201 10.00 -3.03 -5.18
N VAL A 202 10.64 -3.52 -4.12
CA VAL A 202 11.66 -2.75 -3.38
C VAL A 202 12.84 -2.42 -4.30
N GLN A 203 13.31 -3.36 -5.11
CA GLN A 203 14.38 -3.09 -6.09
C GLN A 203 13.97 -2.06 -7.14
N ASP A 204 12.77 -2.19 -7.70
CA ASP A 204 12.22 -1.25 -8.67
C ASP A 204 12.09 0.17 -8.08
N VAL A 205 11.55 0.29 -6.87
CA VAL A 205 11.43 1.58 -6.19
C VAL A 205 12.81 2.16 -5.90
N ASN A 206 13.80 1.38 -5.48
CA ASN A 206 15.17 1.86 -5.30
C ASN A 206 15.78 2.40 -6.59
N HIS A 207 15.57 1.70 -7.71
CA HIS A 207 16.05 2.15 -9.01
C HIS A 207 15.42 3.48 -9.42
N VAL A 208 14.11 3.64 -9.20
CA VAL A 208 13.40 4.88 -9.52
C VAL A 208 13.86 6.02 -8.60
N LEU A 209 14.04 5.76 -7.30
CA LEU A 209 14.50 6.76 -6.34
C LEU A 209 15.95 7.17 -6.62
N SER A 210 16.85 6.28 -7.02
CA SER A 210 18.24 6.66 -7.33
C SER A 210 18.36 7.56 -8.56
N GLN A 211 17.40 7.48 -9.49
CA GLN A 211 17.32 8.36 -10.65
C GLN A 211 16.72 9.74 -10.30
N ARG A 212 15.73 9.75 -9.40
CA ARG A 212 14.91 10.94 -9.11
C ARG A 212 15.42 11.75 -7.92
N MET A 213 15.94 11.05 -6.91
CA MET A 213 16.40 11.56 -5.62
C MET A 213 17.74 10.90 -5.28
N PRO A 214 18.81 11.10 -6.07
CA PRO A 214 20.11 10.46 -5.84
C PRO A 214 20.72 10.77 -4.47
N GLN A 215 20.33 11.88 -3.84
CA GLN A 215 20.73 12.27 -2.49
C GLN A 215 20.08 11.41 -1.38
N LEU A 216 19.02 10.66 -1.69
CA LEU A 216 18.26 9.85 -0.74
C LEU A 216 18.74 8.38 -0.71
N VAL A 217 19.38 7.88 -1.77
CA VAL A 217 19.68 6.45 -1.98
C VAL A 217 21.17 6.15 -1.91
#